data_AF-A0A968C440-F1
#
_entry.id   AF-A0A968C440-F1
#
_cell.length_a   1.000
_cell.length_b   1.000
_cell.length_c   1.000
_cell.angle_alpha   90.00
_cell.angle_beta   90.00
_cell.angle_gamma   90.00
#
_symmetry.space_group_name_H-M   'P 1'
#
loop_
_entity.id
_entity.type
_entity.pdbx_description
1 polymer ?
#
loop_
_entity_poly.entity_id
_entity_poly.type
_entity_poly.pdbx_seq_one_letter_code
_entity_poly.pdbx_strand_id
1 'polypeptide(L)'
;MGGDVRYDVSRLLGRLLRGSLAILLLTMVACQRDAADSGRSAAGSGSGHERMLALLAEIAERTPREHPYLGTQQLEKARRAISALPAHAAGVERWQAYYVAGALALESGQVDEAISHLARAYQLIPPEQLKTDVGTHTRFRLAVTYMRLGETLNCCQRHAPESCIVPIEGAGIHQRREGSSQAIDLFEEILRDGDPESEIYLTTQWLYNIAHMTLGGYPDDVPEHLRVPESVFRSQIDFPRFTNV
;
A
#
# COMPACT_ATOMS: atom_id res chain seq x y z
N MET A 1 -35.25 -17.61 6.30
CA MET A 1 -33.98 -18.23 6.72
C MET A 1 -32.94 -17.83 5.68
N GLY A 2 -32.24 -16.70 5.75
CA GLY A 2 -31.79 -15.92 6.89
C GLY A 2 -30.33 -16.27 7.18
N GLY A 3 -29.38 -15.52 6.60
CA GLY A 3 -27.95 -15.67 6.92
C GLY A 3 -27.00 -15.10 5.85
N ASP A 4 -26.99 -13.79 5.70
CA ASP A 4 -26.03 -13.02 4.91
C ASP A 4 -24.74 -12.88 5.75
N VAL A 5 -23.65 -13.56 5.38
CA VAL A 5 -22.37 -13.51 6.11
C VAL A 5 -21.41 -12.59 5.34
N ARG A 6 -21.51 -11.29 5.64
CA ARG A 6 -20.47 -10.32 5.26
C ARG A 6 -19.26 -10.53 6.17
N TYR A 7 -18.12 -10.89 5.58
CA TYR A 7 -16.84 -10.95 6.28
C TYR A 7 -16.32 -9.53 6.52
N ASP A 8 -16.58 -9.01 7.72
CA ASP A 8 -16.09 -7.71 8.19
C ASP A 8 -14.69 -7.87 8.80
N VAL A 9 -13.67 -7.52 8.00
CA VAL A 9 -12.23 -7.62 8.33
C VAL A 9 -11.83 -6.71 9.51
N SER A 10 -12.69 -5.76 9.91
CA SER A 10 -12.41 -4.82 11.00
C SER A 10 -12.49 -5.44 12.41
N ARG A 11 -13.03 -6.65 12.56
CA ARG A 11 -13.33 -7.26 13.87
C ARG A 11 -12.22 -8.10 14.50
N LEU A 12 -11.05 -8.25 13.86
CA LEU A 12 -9.97 -9.10 14.38
C LEU A 12 -9.03 -8.39 15.39
N LEU A 13 -9.21 -7.10 15.65
CA LEU A 13 -8.28 -6.30 16.48
C LEU A 13 -8.81 -5.83 17.83
N GLY A 14 -10.01 -6.23 18.25
CA GLY A 14 -10.61 -5.72 19.48
C GLY A 14 -11.25 -6.79 20.34
N ARG A 15 -10.49 -7.38 21.30
CA ARG A 15 -11.00 -7.97 22.55
C ARG A 15 -9.90 -8.58 23.43
N LEU A 16 -9.28 -7.76 24.28
CA LEU A 16 -8.80 -8.09 25.64
C LEU A 16 -8.65 -6.74 26.35
N LEU A 17 -9.15 -6.41 27.54
CA LEU A 17 -9.93 -7.06 28.58
C LEU A 17 -10.51 -5.90 29.39
N ARG A 18 -11.84 -5.78 29.47
CA ARG A 18 -12.51 -5.02 30.53
C ARG A 18 -12.76 -5.98 31.69
N GLY A 19 -12.24 -5.65 32.86
CA GLY A 19 -12.53 -6.32 34.12
C GLY A 19 -12.46 -5.31 35.26
N SER A 20 -13.62 -4.77 35.60
CA SER A 20 -13.88 -3.76 36.62
C SER A 20 -13.49 -4.21 38.03
N LEU A 21 -12.97 -3.31 38.88
CA LEU A 21 -13.57 -3.02 40.20
C LEU A 21 -12.94 -1.78 40.85
N ALA A 22 -13.81 -1.00 41.48
CA ALA A 22 -13.58 0.29 42.13
C ALA A 22 -12.68 0.23 43.37
N ILE A 23 -12.15 1.40 43.81
CA ILE A 23 -12.49 2.03 45.11
C ILE A 23 -11.56 3.23 45.45
N LEU A 24 -12.22 4.31 45.92
CA LEU A 24 -11.81 5.45 46.76
C LEU A 24 -10.97 6.63 46.24
N LEU A 25 -11.65 7.79 46.12
CA LEU A 25 -11.16 9.14 46.38
C LEU A 25 -10.87 9.34 47.89
N LEU A 26 -9.75 9.97 48.26
CA LEU A 26 -9.71 11.31 48.89
C LEU A 26 -8.28 11.71 49.34
N THR A 27 -7.84 12.84 48.79
CA THR A 27 -6.91 13.90 49.25
C THR A 27 -6.04 13.72 50.49
N MET A 28 -4.74 14.05 50.35
CA MET A 28 -4.04 15.00 51.22
C MET A 28 -2.87 15.64 50.46
N VAL A 29 -2.99 16.94 50.19
CA VAL A 29 -1.87 17.82 49.86
C VAL A 29 -1.08 18.03 51.16
N ALA A 30 0.19 17.66 51.15
CA ALA A 30 1.16 18.17 52.12
C ALA A 30 2.41 18.61 51.38
N CYS A 31 2.57 19.92 51.27
CA CYS A 31 3.82 20.57 50.93
C CYS A 31 4.90 20.16 51.94
N GLN A 32 5.98 19.53 51.47
CA GLN A 32 7.31 19.78 52.01
C GLN A 32 8.28 19.92 50.83
N ARG A 33 8.67 21.17 50.59
CA ARG A 33 9.92 21.51 49.92
C ARG A 33 11.03 21.14 50.87
N ASP A 34 11.96 20.29 50.42
CA ASP A 34 13.36 20.47 50.78
C ASP A 34 14.18 20.55 49.49
N ALA A 35 14.98 21.59 49.45
CA ALA A 35 15.86 21.95 48.36
C ALA A 35 17.14 21.12 48.42
N ALA A 36 17.78 21.03 47.24
CA ALA A 36 19.15 20.61 47.00
C ALA A 36 19.43 19.09 47.04
N ASP A 37 19.37 18.47 45.85
CA ASP A 37 20.58 17.86 45.31
C ASP A 37 20.64 18.06 43.79
N SER A 38 21.28 19.16 43.41
CA SER A 38 21.74 19.43 42.05
C SER A 38 22.91 18.49 41.75
N GLY A 39 22.61 17.29 41.27
CA GLY A 39 23.60 16.23 41.14
C GLY A 39 23.30 15.16 40.10
N ARG A 40 22.70 15.49 38.95
CA ARG A 40 22.72 14.63 37.75
C ARG A 40 23.13 15.40 36.51
N SER A 41 24.35 15.94 36.54
CA SER A 41 25.17 16.03 35.33
C SER A 41 25.99 14.75 35.23
N ALA A 42 25.47 13.78 34.49
CA ALA A 42 26.29 12.85 33.74
C ALA A 42 25.83 12.97 32.28
N ALA A 43 26.15 14.13 31.71
CA ALA A 43 26.09 14.34 30.28
C ALA A 43 27.01 13.30 29.62
N GLY A 44 26.43 12.36 28.88
CA GLY A 44 27.17 11.67 27.84
C GLY A 44 27.81 12.73 26.95
N SER A 45 29.13 12.69 26.82
CA SER A 45 30.01 13.77 26.36
C SER A 45 29.95 14.07 24.86
N GLY A 46 28.82 13.82 24.20
CA GLY A 46 28.64 14.09 22.79
C GLY A 46 27.88 15.37 22.52
N SER A 47 28.25 16.05 21.44
CA SER A 47 27.48 17.18 20.92
C SER A 47 26.00 16.81 20.72
N GLY A 48 25.09 17.80 20.69
CA GLY A 48 23.67 17.55 20.38
C GLY A 48 23.49 16.75 19.07
N HIS A 49 24.38 16.97 18.11
CA HIS A 49 24.49 16.22 16.87
C HIS A 49 24.80 14.73 17.11
N GLU A 50 25.78 14.38 17.94
CA GLU A 50 26.11 12.98 18.24
C GLU A 50 24.96 12.23 18.92
N ARG A 51 24.23 12.90 19.83
CA ARG A 51 23.04 12.30 20.46
C ARG A 51 21.92 12.05 19.45
N MET A 52 21.70 12.98 18.50
CA MET A 52 20.74 12.79 17.42
C MET A 52 21.15 11.61 16.53
N LEU A 53 22.43 11.51 16.15
CA LEU A 53 22.92 10.38 15.35
C LEU A 53 22.74 9.05 16.07
N ALA A 54 23.06 8.98 17.36
CA ALA A 54 22.87 7.78 18.17
C ALA A 54 21.38 7.37 18.23
N LEU A 55 20.47 8.34 18.43
CA LEU A 55 19.03 8.08 18.44
C LEU A 55 18.53 7.57 17.07
N LEU A 56 18.95 8.19 15.98
CA LEU A 56 18.57 7.75 14.63
C LEU A 56 19.09 6.34 14.33
N ALA A 57 20.30 6.00 14.77
CA ALA A 57 20.86 4.66 14.64
C ALA A 57 20.05 3.61 15.43
N GLU A 58 19.66 3.93 16.68
CA GLU A 58 18.81 3.05 17.48
C GLU A 58 17.44 2.82 16.83
N ILE A 59 16.81 3.90 16.33
CA ILE A 59 15.53 3.81 15.60
C ILE A 59 15.69 2.95 14.35
N ALA A 60 16.77 3.13 13.58
CA ALA A 60 17.03 2.35 12.38
C ALA A 60 17.20 0.85 12.71
N GLU A 61 17.88 0.51 13.81
CA GLU A 61 18.08 -0.89 14.23
C GLU A 61 16.78 -1.57 14.67
N ARG A 62 15.91 -0.83 15.38
CA ARG A 62 14.64 -1.36 15.92
C ARG A 62 13.52 -1.39 14.87
N THR A 63 13.55 -0.48 13.91
CA THR A 63 12.52 -0.31 12.87
C THR A 63 12.08 -1.63 12.22
N PRO A 64 12.97 -2.50 11.71
CA PRO A 64 12.58 -3.75 11.07
C PRO A 64 11.69 -4.66 11.93
N ARG A 65 11.84 -4.61 13.25
CA ARG A 65 11.18 -5.50 14.21
C ARG A 65 9.98 -4.87 14.90
N GLU A 66 10.04 -3.58 15.17
CA GLU A 66 9.09 -2.90 16.08
C GLU A 66 8.19 -1.91 15.36
N HIS A 67 8.62 -1.35 14.23
CA HIS A 67 7.87 -0.29 13.58
C HIS A 67 6.72 -0.89 12.75
N PRO A 68 5.45 -0.50 12.99
CA PRO A 68 4.30 -1.13 12.33
C PRO A 68 4.23 -0.89 10.82
N TYR A 69 4.75 0.26 10.34
CA TYR A 69 4.69 0.63 8.92
C TYR A 69 5.99 0.38 8.14
N LEU A 70 7.14 0.74 8.70
CA LEU A 70 8.46 0.60 8.06
C LEU A 70 9.16 -0.73 8.41
N GLY A 71 8.58 -1.53 9.30
CA GLY A 71 9.15 -2.80 9.73
C GLY A 71 8.91 -3.92 8.73
N THR A 72 9.89 -4.80 8.56
CA THR A 72 9.83 -5.95 7.63
C THR A 72 9.44 -7.26 8.32
N GLN A 73 9.26 -7.26 9.65
CA GLN A 73 8.98 -8.48 10.42
C GLN A 73 7.77 -9.27 9.88
N GLN A 74 6.70 -8.59 9.46
CA GLN A 74 5.51 -9.25 8.94
C GLN A 74 5.78 -9.93 7.59
N LEU A 75 6.54 -9.27 6.72
CA LEU A 75 6.97 -9.88 5.45
C LEU A 75 7.84 -11.12 5.70
N GLU A 76 8.78 -11.07 6.65
CA GLU A 76 9.59 -12.24 6.99
C GLU A 76 8.76 -13.40 7.56
N LYS A 77 7.70 -13.09 8.32
CA LYS A 77 6.73 -14.11 8.77
C LYS A 77 5.97 -14.69 7.59
N ALA A 78 5.51 -13.87 6.65
CA ALA A 78 4.80 -14.33 5.45
C ALA A 78 5.68 -15.20 4.55
N ARG A 79 6.95 -14.83 4.34
CA ARG A 79 7.94 -15.67 3.62
C ARG A 79 8.13 -17.02 4.27
N ARG A 80 8.31 -17.07 5.59
CA ARG A 80 8.39 -18.33 6.34
C ARG A 80 7.12 -19.15 6.22
N ALA A 81 5.96 -18.52 6.26
CA ALA A 81 4.68 -19.21 6.09
C ALA A 81 4.60 -19.89 4.72
N ILE A 82 4.99 -19.20 3.64
CA ILE A 82 5.07 -19.80 2.29
C ILE A 82 6.01 -21.00 2.27
N SER A 83 7.24 -20.85 2.81
CA SER A 83 8.22 -21.94 2.84
C SER A 83 7.78 -23.14 3.68
N ALA A 84 6.92 -22.92 4.67
CA ALA A 84 6.40 -23.96 5.55
C ALA A 84 5.11 -24.64 5.00
N LEU A 85 4.56 -24.17 3.88
CA LEU A 85 3.34 -24.75 3.30
C LEU A 85 3.55 -26.23 2.94
N PRO A 86 2.69 -27.14 3.43
CA PRO A 86 2.74 -28.53 3.02
C PRO A 86 2.55 -28.71 1.51
N ALA A 87 3.17 -29.75 0.94
CA ALA A 87 2.99 -30.10 -0.47
C ALA A 87 1.53 -30.42 -0.83
N HIS A 88 0.67 -30.74 0.14
CA HIS A 88 -0.76 -31.02 -0.02
C HIS A 88 -1.68 -29.90 0.51
N ALA A 89 -1.14 -28.72 0.85
CA ALA A 89 -1.94 -27.57 1.28
C ALA A 89 -3.02 -27.24 0.24
N ALA A 90 -4.20 -26.85 0.73
CA ALA A 90 -5.35 -26.53 -0.11
C ALA A 90 -5.08 -25.30 -0.99
N GLY A 91 -5.78 -25.19 -2.13
CA GLY A 91 -5.60 -24.07 -3.07
C GLY A 91 -5.81 -22.71 -2.42
N VAL A 92 -6.86 -22.58 -1.58
CA VAL A 92 -7.18 -21.34 -0.85
C VAL A 92 -6.10 -20.97 0.16
N GLU A 93 -5.55 -21.94 0.90
CA GLU A 93 -4.48 -21.70 1.87
C GLU A 93 -3.21 -21.18 1.17
N ARG A 94 -2.85 -21.79 0.04
CA ARG A 94 -1.73 -21.30 -0.76
C ARG A 94 -1.99 -19.91 -1.32
N TRP A 95 -3.18 -19.70 -1.90
CA TRP A 95 -3.57 -18.39 -2.43
C TRP A 95 -3.42 -17.31 -1.35
N GLN A 96 -3.93 -17.55 -0.15
CA GLN A 96 -3.88 -16.61 0.95
C GLN A 96 -2.44 -16.30 1.36
N ALA A 97 -1.58 -17.32 1.48
CA ALA A 97 -0.18 -17.12 1.84
C ALA A 97 0.56 -16.25 0.82
N TYR A 98 0.40 -16.54 -0.47
CA TYR A 98 1.00 -15.75 -1.55
C TYR A 98 0.43 -14.33 -1.62
N TYR A 99 -0.89 -14.18 -1.51
CA TYR A 99 -1.54 -12.87 -1.54
C TYR A 99 -1.05 -11.95 -0.40
N VAL A 100 -0.98 -12.48 0.82
CA VAL A 100 -0.49 -11.74 1.99
C VAL A 100 0.98 -11.38 1.84
N ALA A 101 1.83 -12.32 1.41
CA ALA A 101 3.26 -12.03 1.20
C ALA A 101 3.46 -10.96 0.13
N GLY A 102 2.71 -11.02 -0.96
CA GLY A 102 2.80 -10.03 -2.03
C GLY A 102 2.32 -8.64 -1.61
N ALA A 103 1.24 -8.55 -0.83
CA ALA A 103 0.77 -7.28 -0.26
C ALA A 103 1.83 -6.65 0.66
N LEU A 104 2.41 -7.43 1.58
CA LEU A 104 3.44 -6.95 2.50
C LEU A 104 4.75 -6.60 1.78
N ALA A 105 5.10 -7.31 0.73
CA ALA A 105 6.26 -7.00 -0.11
C ALA A 105 6.07 -5.64 -0.80
N LEU A 106 4.87 -5.38 -1.34
CA LEU A 106 4.54 -4.10 -1.96
C LEU A 106 4.61 -2.94 -0.95
N GLU A 107 4.03 -3.12 0.23
CA GLU A 107 4.09 -2.14 1.33
C GLU A 107 5.53 -1.85 1.76
N SER A 108 6.40 -2.85 1.69
CA SER A 108 7.83 -2.72 1.99
C SER A 108 8.69 -2.22 0.81
N GLY A 109 8.07 -1.86 -0.32
CA GLY A 109 8.76 -1.38 -1.52
C GLY A 109 9.49 -2.46 -2.34
N GLN A 110 9.29 -3.74 -2.04
CA GLN A 110 9.89 -4.88 -2.75
C GLN A 110 9.00 -5.30 -3.92
N VAL A 111 8.95 -4.44 -4.95
CA VAL A 111 7.99 -4.53 -6.05
C VAL A 111 8.12 -5.84 -6.84
N ASP A 112 9.34 -6.28 -7.18
CA ASP A 112 9.53 -7.51 -7.96
C ASP A 112 9.03 -8.76 -7.21
N GLU A 113 9.30 -8.83 -5.91
CA GLU A 113 8.80 -9.92 -5.07
C GLU A 113 7.27 -9.86 -4.94
N ALA A 114 6.71 -8.65 -4.79
CA ALA A 114 5.27 -8.45 -4.74
C ALA A 114 4.58 -8.98 -6.01
N ILE A 115 5.15 -8.69 -7.19
CA ILE A 115 4.65 -9.20 -8.48
C ILE A 115 4.73 -10.72 -8.49
N SER A 116 5.87 -11.30 -8.13
CA SER A 116 6.05 -12.76 -8.10
C SER A 116 4.99 -13.45 -7.24
N HIS A 117 4.76 -12.96 -6.02
CA HIS A 117 3.79 -13.55 -5.10
C HIS A 117 2.34 -13.31 -5.54
N LEU A 118 1.98 -12.09 -5.97
CA LEU A 118 0.62 -11.79 -6.40
C LEU A 118 0.25 -12.46 -7.74
N ALA A 119 1.20 -12.61 -8.66
CA ALA A 119 1.01 -13.41 -9.86
C ALA A 119 0.78 -14.89 -9.51
N ARG A 120 1.51 -15.40 -8.51
CA ARG A 120 1.27 -16.76 -8.03
C ARG A 120 -0.09 -16.91 -7.37
N ALA A 121 -0.52 -15.93 -6.56
CA ALA A 121 -1.86 -15.90 -6.00
C ALA A 121 -2.90 -15.90 -7.13
N TYR A 122 -2.74 -15.03 -8.13
CA TYR A 122 -3.66 -14.97 -9.27
C TYR A 122 -3.82 -16.32 -9.99
N GLN A 123 -2.72 -17.01 -10.28
CA GLN A 123 -2.72 -18.33 -10.93
C GLN A 123 -3.42 -19.43 -10.10
N LEU A 124 -3.55 -19.25 -8.78
CA LEU A 124 -4.19 -20.20 -7.89
C LEU A 124 -5.71 -20.01 -7.80
N ILE A 125 -6.26 -18.94 -8.41
CA ILE A 125 -7.69 -18.67 -8.41
C ILE A 125 -8.36 -19.55 -9.48
N PRO A 126 -9.33 -20.40 -9.11
CA PRO A 126 -10.09 -21.16 -10.08
C PRO A 126 -10.90 -20.25 -11.02
N PRO A 127 -11.13 -20.64 -12.30
CA PRO A 127 -11.88 -19.82 -13.26
C PRO A 127 -13.25 -19.37 -12.75
N GLU A 128 -13.97 -20.23 -12.02
CA GLU A 128 -15.27 -19.94 -11.44
C GLU A 128 -15.23 -18.89 -10.31
N GLN A 129 -14.05 -18.61 -9.74
CA GLN A 129 -13.85 -17.61 -8.69
C GLN A 129 -13.29 -16.28 -9.21
N LEU A 130 -12.93 -16.18 -10.49
CA LEU A 130 -12.32 -14.97 -11.05
C LEU A 130 -13.19 -13.72 -10.87
N LYS A 131 -14.51 -13.86 -11.02
CA LYS A 131 -15.48 -12.76 -10.90
C LYS A 131 -15.95 -12.49 -9.46
N THR A 132 -15.51 -13.29 -8.50
CA THR A 132 -15.82 -13.06 -7.08
C THR A 132 -14.90 -11.99 -6.50
N ASP A 133 -15.23 -11.46 -5.32
CA ASP A 133 -14.38 -10.49 -4.62
C ASP A 133 -12.93 -10.96 -4.49
N VAL A 134 -12.69 -12.24 -4.23
CA VAL A 134 -11.35 -12.83 -4.14
C VAL A 134 -10.58 -12.67 -5.46
N GLY A 135 -11.22 -13.02 -6.58
CA GLY A 135 -10.64 -12.90 -7.92
C GLY A 135 -10.39 -11.46 -8.32
N THR A 136 -11.38 -10.59 -8.12
CA THR A 136 -11.31 -9.17 -8.46
C THR A 136 -10.26 -8.44 -7.63
N HIS A 137 -10.22 -8.62 -6.31
CA HIS A 137 -9.21 -7.99 -5.45
C HIS A 137 -7.79 -8.51 -5.71
N THR A 138 -7.62 -9.79 -6.07
CA THR A 138 -6.30 -10.32 -6.42
C THR A 138 -5.77 -9.69 -7.70
N ARG A 139 -6.59 -9.65 -8.77
CA ARG A 139 -6.24 -8.98 -10.03
C ARG A 139 -5.95 -7.50 -9.79
N PHE A 140 -6.80 -6.82 -9.02
CA PHE A 140 -6.62 -5.38 -8.73
C PHE A 140 -5.31 -5.11 -7.99
N ARG A 141 -4.99 -5.91 -6.96
CA ARG A 141 -3.73 -5.78 -6.22
C ARG A 141 -2.52 -5.99 -7.12
N LEU A 142 -2.56 -7.01 -7.98
CA LEU A 142 -1.50 -7.29 -8.94
C LEU A 142 -1.34 -6.14 -9.96
N ALA A 143 -2.44 -5.61 -10.48
CA ALA A 143 -2.43 -4.47 -11.41
C ALA A 143 -1.83 -3.22 -10.76
N VAL A 144 -2.20 -2.90 -9.51
CA VAL A 144 -1.58 -1.81 -8.74
C VAL A 144 -0.08 -2.04 -8.53
N THR A 145 0.33 -3.30 -8.30
CA THR A 145 1.75 -3.65 -8.15
C THR A 145 2.51 -3.36 -9.44
N TYR A 146 1.92 -3.68 -10.60
CA TYR A 146 2.50 -3.33 -11.89
C TYR A 146 2.52 -1.82 -12.16
N MET A 147 1.52 -1.05 -11.71
CA MET A 147 1.59 0.41 -11.73
C MET A 147 2.78 0.94 -10.91
N ARG A 148 3.06 0.33 -9.75
CA ARG A 148 4.22 0.69 -8.90
C ARG A 148 5.55 0.34 -9.56
N LEU A 149 5.61 -0.75 -10.32
CA LEU A 149 6.76 -1.05 -11.18
C LEU A 149 6.95 0.04 -12.24
N GLY A 150 5.86 0.42 -12.91
CA GLY A 150 5.86 1.51 -13.89
C GLY A 150 6.39 2.82 -13.30
N GLU A 151 5.86 3.24 -12.15
CA GLU A 151 6.31 4.42 -11.41
C GLU A 151 7.82 4.34 -11.08
N THR A 152 8.26 3.21 -10.51
CA THR A 152 9.66 3.02 -10.09
C THR A 152 10.63 3.13 -11.26
N LEU A 153 10.32 2.46 -12.38
CA LEU A 153 11.19 2.41 -13.56
C LEU A 153 11.17 3.68 -14.40
N ASN A 154 10.16 4.55 -14.23
CA ASN A 154 9.99 5.73 -15.06
C ASN A 154 10.02 7.03 -14.24
N CYS A 155 9.07 7.27 -13.35
CA CYS A 155 9.03 8.52 -12.56
C CYS A 155 10.22 8.61 -11.60
N CYS A 156 10.52 7.56 -10.84
CA CYS A 156 11.57 7.61 -9.81
C CYS A 156 12.99 7.57 -10.40
N GLN A 157 13.22 6.73 -11.40
CA GLN A 157 14.54 6.58 -12.03
C GLN A 157 14.84 7.67 -13.07
N ARG A 158 13.81 8.25 -13.68
CA ARG A 158 13.93 9.28 -14.72
C ARG A 158 13.06 10.48 -14.36
N HIS A 159 13.52 11.19 -13.34
CA HIS A 159 12.84 12.39 -12.84
C HIS A 159 12.75 13.47 -13.93
N ALA A 160 11.53 13.75 -14.37
CA ALA A 160 11.18 14.90 -15.21
C ALA A 160 10.14 15.76 -14.47
N PRO A 161 10.10 17.09 -14.68
CA PRO A 161 9.13 17.98 -14.03
C PRO A 161 7.66 17.56 -14.19
N GLU A 162 7.34 16.88 -15.29
CA GLU A 162 6.00 16.40 -15.64
C GLU A 162 5.72 14.97 -15.13
N SER A 163 6.69 14.33 -14.49
CA SER A 163 6.55 12.95 -14.00
C SER A 163 5.44 12.86 -12.97
N CYS A 164 4.52 11.91 -13.16
CA CYS A 164 3.49 11.58 -12.19
C CYS A 164 2.56 12.77 -11.82
N ILE A 165 2.42 13.76 -12.72
CA ILE A 165 1.41 14.85 -12.63
C ILE A 165 0.28 14.52 -13.60
N VAL A 166 -0.97 14.60 -13.15
CA VAL A 166 -2.15 14.31 -13.97
C VAL A 166 -2.66 15.60 -14.64
N PRO A 167 -2.98 15.60 -15.94
CA PRO A 167 -2.86 14.48 -16.87
C PRO A 167 -1.38 14.17 -17.19
N ILE A 168 -1.03 12.88 -17.23
CA ILE A 168 0.36 12.46 -17.50
C ILE A 168 0.62 12.59 -19.00
N GLU A 169 1.54 13.49 -19.35
CA GLU A 169 1.83 13.86 -20.73
C GLU A 169 3.31 14.25 -20.90
N GLY A 170 3.74 14.45 -22.15
CA GLY A 170 5.08 14.96 -22.47
C GLY A 170 6.18 14.09 -21.87
N ALA A 171 7.05 14.69 -21.06
CA ALA A 171 8.18 13.99 -20.45
C ALA A 171 7.77 13.00 -19.35
N GLY A 172 6.52 13.06 -18.86
CA GLY A 172 5.95 12.11 -17.90
C GLY A 172 5.55 10.76 -18.52
N ILE A 173 5.56 10.64 -19.86
CA ILE A 173 5.26 9.38 -20.54
C ILE A 173 6.35 8.34 -20.26
N HIS A 174 5.92 7.14 -19.86
CA HIS A 174 6.77 6.02 -19.52
C HIS A 174 7.49 5.45 -20.74
N GLN A 175 8.82 5.31 -20.62
CA GLN A 175 9.66 4.62 -21.60
C GLN A 175 9.72 3.11 -21.32
N ARG A 176 9.76 2.73 -20.03
CA ARG A 176 9.65 1.34 -19.58
C ARG A 176 8.17 1.00 -19.42
N ARG A 177 7.59 0.51 -20.52
CA ARG A 177 6.14 0.33 -20.69
C ARG A 177 5.55 -0.86 -19.93
N GLU A 178 6.39 -1.85 -19.59
CA GLU A 178 5.98 -3.15 -19.03
C GLU A 178 5.01 -3.04 -17.85
N GLY A 179 5.33 -2.21 -16.85
CA GLY A 179 4.46 -2.04 -15.67
C GLY A 179 3.05 -1.56 -16.06
N SER A 180 2.96 -0.46 -16.80
CA SER A 180 1.66 0.08 -17.18
C SER A 180 0.90 -0.84 -18.15
N SER A 181 1.57 -1.53 -19.07
CA SER A 181 0.89 -2.45 -19.99
C SER A 181 0.28 -3.66 -19.27
N GLN A 182 1.02 -4.26 -18.32
CA GLN A 182 0.51 -5.37 -17.53
C GLN A 182 -0.65 -4.94 -16.62
N ALA A 183 -0.59 -3.72 -16.09
CA ALA A 183 -1.69 -3.16 -15.31
C ALA A 183 -2.95 -2.94 -16.16
N ILE A 184 -2.81 -2.42 -17.38
CA ILE A 184 -3.93 -2.21 -18.33
C ILE A 184 -4.66 -3.53 -18.60
N ASP A 185 -3.93 -4.60 -18.91
CA ASP A 185 -4.52 -5.90 -19.22
C ASP A 185 -5.40 -6.41 -18.06
N LEU A 186 -4.87 -6.35 -16.83
CA LEU A 186 -5.59 -6.78 -15.62
C LEU A 186 -6.78 -5.87 -15.28
N PHE A 187 -6.63 -4.56 -15.45
CA PHE A 187 -7.72 -3.61 -15.25
C PHE A 187 -8.84 -3.83 -16.27
N GLU A 188 -8.51 -4.14 -17.52
CA GLU A 188 -9.51 -4.46 -18.54
C GLU A 188 -10.32 -5.70 -18.15
N GLU A 189 -9.66 -6.74 -17.63
CA GLU A 189 -10.37 -7.92 -17.13
C GLU A 189 -11.34 -7.59 -15.99
N ILE A 190 -10.92 -6.73 -15.05
CA ILE A 190 -11.76 -6.31 -13.91
C ILE A 190 -12.97 -5.49 -14.39
N LEU A 191 -12.75 -4.53 -15.29
CA LEU A 191 -13.82 -3.67 -15.83
C LEU A 191 -14.80 -4.46 -16.70
N ARG A 192 -14.34 -5.50 -17.40
CA ARG A 192 -15.21 -6.38 -18.20
C ARG A 192 -16.16 -7.20 -17.33
N ASP A 193 -15.71 -7.62 -16.16
CA ASP A 193 -16.45 -8.54 -15.28
C ASP A 193 -17.24 -7.84 -14.16
N GLY A 194 -16.87 -6.59 -13.83
CA GLY A 194 -17.32 -5.90 -12.62
C GLY A 194 -18.66 -5.18 -12.74
N ASP A 195 -19.24 -4.87 -11.58
CA ASP A 195 -20.40 -3.99 -11.45
C ASP A 195 -19.97 -2.51 -11.56
N PRO A 196 -20.47 -1.74 -12.55
CA PRO A 196 -20.10 -0.35 -12.77
C PRO A 196 -20.30 0.58 -11.57
N GLU A 197 -21.22 0.25 -10.66
CA GLU A 197 -21.53 1.07 -9.47
C GLU A 197 -20.66 0.70 -8.26
N SER A 198 -19.83 -0.35 -8.36
CA SER A 198 -18.98 -0.78 -7.27
C SER A 198 -17.73 0.11 -7.11
N GLU A 199 -17.30 0.32 -5.87
CA GLU A 199 -16.12 1.12 -5.55
C GLU A 199 -14.87 0.61 -6.28
N ILE A 200 -14.68 -0.70 -6.34
CA ILE A 200 -13.52 -1.30 -7.02
C ILE A 200 -13.57 -1.09 -8.53
N TYR A 201 -14.75 -1.09 -9.15
CA TYR A 201 -14.90 -0.78 -10.57
C TYR A 201 -14.50 0.67 -10.85
N LEU A 202 -15.07 1.63 -10.10
CA LEU A 202 -14.76 3.05 -10.29
C LEU A 202 -13.28 3.35 -10.03
N THR A 203 -12.69 2.74 -9.00
CA THR A 203 -11.25 2.84 -8.72
C THR A 203 -10.41 2.25 -9.85
N THR A 204 -10.83 1.11 -10.40
CA THR A 204 -10.17 0.47 -11.54
C THR A 204 -10.27 1.34 -12.79
N GLN A 205 -11.43 1.93 -13.07
CA GLN A 205 -11.64 2.80 -14.22
C GLN A 205 -10.72 4.02 -14.16
N TRP A 206 -10.60 4.63 -12.99
CA TRP A 206 -9.65 5.73 -12.78
C TRP A 206 -8.22 5.30 -13.09
N LEU A 207 -7.74 4.22 -12.47
CA LEU A 207 -6.37 3.75 -12.66
C LEU A 207 -6.10 3.24 -14.09
N TYR A 208 -7.10 2.71 -14.77
CA TYR A 208 -7.04 2.32 -16.18
C TYR A 208 -6.73 3.53 -17.07
N ASN A 209 -7.44 4.65 -16.85
CA ASN A 209 -7.17 5.90 -17.59
C ASN A 209 -5.76 6.43 -17.27
N ILE A 210 -5.34 6.43 -16.00
CA ILE A 210 -3.98 6.82 -15.61
C ILE A 210 -2.92 5.94 -16.28
N ALA A 211 -3.13 4.62 -16.31
CA ALA A 211 -2.22 3.68 -16.96
C ALA A 211 -2.07 3.98 -18.47
N HIS A 212 -3.18 4.26 -19.15
CA HIS A 212 -3.17 4.70 -20.54
C HIS A 212 -2.46 6.05 -20.75
N MET A 213 -2.67 7.03 -19.86
CA MET A 213 -1.91 8.30 -19.90
C MET A 213 -0.41 8.05 -19.78
N THR A 214 0.02 7.16 -18.87
CA THR A 214 1.45 6.86 -18.71
C THR A 214 2.07 6.29 -19.98
N LEU A 215 1.28 5.65 -20.86
CA LEU A 215 1.75 5.09 -22.12
C LEU A 215 1.53 6.02 -23.33
N GLY A 216 0.96 7.21 -23.10
CA GLY A 216 0.61 8.18 -24.14
C GLY A 216 -0.61 7.80 -24.97
N GLY A 217 -1.42 6.83 -24.52
CA GLY A 217 -2.59 6.33 -25.25
C GLY A 217 -3.90 7.04 -24.90
N TYR A 218 -3.96 7.73 -23.76
CA TYR A 218 -5.15 8.50 -23.40
C TYR A 218 -5.27 9.79 -24.25
N PRO A 219 -6.47 10.14 -24.76
CA PRO A 219 -7.75 9.47 -24.56
C PRO A 219 -8.08 8.38 -25.59
N ASP A 220 -7.36 8.31 -26.70
CA ASP A 220 -7.75 7.57 -27.90
C ASP A 220 -7.80 6.04 -27.70
N ASP A 221 -6.89 5.50 -26.89
CA ASP A 221 -6.80 4.07 -26.59
C ASP A 221 -7.76 3.62 -25.46
N VAL A 222 -8.48 4.56 -24.83
CA VAL A 222 -9.48 4.26 -23.80
C VAL A 222 -10.88 4.19 -24.41
N PRO A 223 -11.63 3.08 -24.26
CA PRO A 223 -13.01 2.98 -24.72
C PRO A 223 -13.88 4.10 -24.13
N GLU A 224 -14.75 4.69 -24.95
CA GLU A 224 -15.53 5.88 -24.57
C GLU A 224 -16.33 5.71 -23.27
N HIS A 225 -16.94 4.54 -23.07
CA HIS A 225 -17.72 4.23 -21.86
C HIS A 225 -16.86 4.07 -20.58
N LEU A 226 -15.55 3.88 -20.72
CA LEU A 226 -14.59 3.80 -19.61
C LEU A 226 -13.78 5.10 -19.44
N ARG A 227 -13.89 6.04 -20.39
CA ARG A 227 -13.05 7.22 -20.47
C ARG A 227 -13.47 8.26 -19.42
N VAL A 228 -12.52 8.66 -18.58
CA VAL A 228 -12.68 9.85 -17.74
C VAL A 228 -12.53 11.08 -18.64
N PRO A 229 -13.47 12.04 -18.68
CA PRO A 229 -13.38 13.18 -19.59
C PRO A 229 -12.17 14.07 -19.30
N GLU A 230 -11.53 14.62 -20.35
CA GLU A 230 -10.40 15.55 -20.20
C GLU A 230 -10.70 16.76 -19.31
N SER A 231 -11.96 17.23 -19.34
CA SER A 231 -12.41 18.35 -18.52
C SER A 231 -12.25 18.11 -17.03
N VAL A 232 -12.19 16.86 -16.58
CA VAL A 232 -11.94 16.50 -15.16
C VAL A 232 -10.53 16.92 -14.73
N PHE A 233 -9.56 16.91 -15.65
CA PHE A 233 -8.16 17.21 -15.35
C PHE A 233 -7.79 18.68 -15.58
N ARG A 234 -8.67 19.47 -16.21
CA ARG A 234 -8.40 20.87 -16.51
C ARG A 234 -8.80 21.78 -15.34
N SER A 235 -7.92 22.73 -15.02
CA SER A 235 -8.25 23.79 -14.08
C SER A 235 -9.35 24.70 -14.65
N GLN A 236 -10.26 25.15 -13.79
CA GLN A 236 -11.27 26.15 -14.15
C GLN A 236 -10.67 27.57 -14.28
N ILE A 237 -9.45 27.76 -13.79
CA ILE A 237 -8.74 29.04 -13.78
C ILE A 237 -7.38 28.83 -14.45
N ASP A 238 -6.99 29.78 -15.30
CA ASP A 238 -5.66 29.79 -15.87
C ASP A 238 -4.62 30.12 -14.77
N PHE A 239 -3.73 29.18 -14.50
CA PHE A 239 -2.70 29.30 -13.47
C PHE A 239 -1.40 28.66 -13.97
N PRO A 240 -0.24 29.33 -13.81
CA PRO A 240 1.03 28.82 -14.33
C PRO A 240 1.46 27.54 -13.61
N ARG A 241 2.17 26.66 -14.34
CA ARG A 241 2.78 25.47 -13.72
C ARG A 241 3.92 25.87 -12.78
N PHE A 242 3.98 25.23 -11.61
CA PHE A 242 5.16 25.33 -10.75
C PHE A 242 6.32 24.58 -11.41
N THR A 243 7.47 25.24 -11.52
CA THR A 243 8.69 24.61 -12.04
C THR A 243 9.45 23.99 -10.87
N ASN A 244 9.95 22.77 -11.06
CA ASN A 244 10.82 22.12 -10.08
C ASN A 244 12.19 22.86 -10.06
N VAL A 245 12.67 23.27 -8.88
CA VAL A 245 13.89 24.09 -8.68
C VAL A 245 15.04 23.29 -8.09
#